data_AF-A0A485JC63-F1
#
_entry.id   AF-A0A485JC63-F1
#
_cell.length_a   1.000
_cell.length_b   1.000
_cell.length_c   1.000
_cell.angle_alpha   90.00
_cell.angle_beta   90.00
_cell.angle_gamma   90.00
#
_symmetry.space_group_name_H-M   'P 1'
#
loop_
_entity.id
_entity.type
_entity.pdbx_description
1 polymer ?
#
loop_
_entity_poly.entity_id
_entity_poly.type
_entity_poly.pdbx_seq_one_letter_code
_entity_poly.pdbx_strand_id
1 'polypeptide(L)'
;MTLLASLRGWLKAQQLDAVLLSSRQNKQPHLGISTGSGYVVISRESAHILVDSRYYADVEARTQGYQLHLLDATNTLTTIVNQIIADEQLQTLGFEGQQVSWGNRAPLAV
;
A
#
# COMPACT_ATOMS: atom_id res chain seq x y z
N MET A 1 12.64 -6.17 -17.14
CA MET A 1 12.41 -5.19 -16.06
C MET A 1 11.13 -5.57 -15.33
N THR A 2 11.14 -5.65 -14.00
CA THR A 2 9.95 -6.01 -13.20
C THR A 2 9.09 -4.78 -12.91
N LEU A 3 7.77 -4.94 -12.77
CA LEU A 3 6.82 -3.86 -12.45
C LEU A 3 7.28 -2.99 -11.26
N LEU A 4 7.74 -3.63 -10.18
CA LEU A 4 8.25 -2.94 -8.99
C LEU A 4 9.47 -2.07 -9.29
N ALA A 5 10.34 -2.47 -10.21
CA ALA A 5 11.53 -1.69 -10.55
C ALA A 5 11.16 -0.41 -11.31
N SER A 6 10.21 -0.51 -12.25
CA SER A 6 9.69 0.66 -12.96
C SER A 6 8.97 1.63 -12.01
N LEU A 7 8.14 1.10 -11.09
CA LEU A 7 7.44 1.92 -10.12
C LEU A 7 8.40 2.64 -9.16
N ARG A 8 9.46 1.95 -8.69
CA ARG A 8 10.50 2.57 -7.86
C ARG A 8 11.28 3.66 -8.61
N GLY A 9 11.52 3.47 -9.91
CA GLY A 9 12.07 4.53 -10.77
C GLY A 9 11.16 5.75 -10.84
N TRP A 10 9.85 5.53 -10.98
CA TRP A 10 8.85 6.59 -10.99
C TRP A 10 8.75 7.32 -9.65
N LEU A 11 8.78 6.60 -8.51
CA LEU A 11 8.80 7.21 -7.17
C LEU A 11 9.96 8.19 -7.01
N LYS A 12 11.16 7.81 -7.48
CA LYS A 12 12.33 8.71 -7.47
C LYS A 12 12.11 9.94 -8.34
N ALA A 13 11.56 9.77 -9.55
CA ALA A 13 11.28 10.89 -10.46
C ALA A 13 10.25 11.88 -9.90
N GLN A 14 9.28 11.39 -9.11
CA GLN A 14 8.25 12.21 -8.46
C GLN A 14 8.64 12.73 -7.08
N GLN A 15 9.86 12.43 -6.60
CA GLN A 15 10.32 12.78 -5.25
C GLN A 15 9.41 12.21 -4.14
N LEU A 16 8.86 11.02 -4.35
CA LEU A 16 8.01 10.31 -3.39
C LEU A 16 8.81 9.18 -2.71
N ASP A 17 8.58 8.98 -1.42
CA ASP A 17 9.22 7.88 -0.66
C ASP A 17 8.40 6.60 -0.77
N ALA A 18 7.07 6.72 -0.81
CA ALA A 18 6.17 5.60 -1.06
C ALA A 18 4.89 6.05 -1.78
N VAL A 19 4.13 5.06 -2.27
CA VAL A 19 2.78 5.26 -2.81
C VAL A 19 1.80 4.25 -2.23
N LEU A 20 0.62 4.73 -1.86
CA LEU A 20 -0.53 3.93 -1.47
C LEU A 20 -1.46 3.74 -2.68
N LEU A 21 -1.68 2.49 -3.06
CA LEU A 21 -2.57 2.07 -4.14
C LEU A 21 -3.86 1.50 -3.54
N SER A 22 -4.99 2.10 -3.89
CA SER A 22 -6.34 1.70 -3.49
C SER A 22 -7.21 1.31 -4.69
N SER A 23 -6.83 1.64 -5.91
CA SER A 23 -7.60 1.39 -7.12
C SER A 23 -7.55 -0.08 -7.51
N ARG A 24 -8.64 -0.61 -8.06
CA ARG A 24 -8.68 -2.02 -8.47
C ARG A 24 -7.64 -2.30 -9.57
N GLN A 25 -7.52 -1.40 -10.54
CA GLN A 25 -6.60 -1.56 -11.67
C GLN A 25 -5.14 -1.61 -11.22
N ASN A 26 -4.72 -0.73 -10.31
CA ASN A 26 -3.32 -0.67 -9.91
C ASN A 26 -2.96 -1.75 -8.89
N LYS A 27 -3.91 -2.26 -8.10
CA LYS A 27 -3.67 -3.38 -7.16
C LYS A 27 -3.60 -4.75 -7.82
N GLN A 28 -4.37 -5.00 -8.88
CA GLN A 28 -4.48 -6.35 -9.49
C GLN A 28 -3.12 -6.96 -9.88
N PRO A 29 -2.18 -6.22 -10.49
CA PRO A 29 -0.84 -6.75 -10.79
C PRO A 29 -0.02 -7.14 -9.56
N HIS A 30 -0.32 -6.57 -8.39
CA HIS A 30 0.41 -6.82 -7.13
C HIS A 30 -0.24 -7.92 -6.28
N LEU A 31 -1.57 -7.98 -6.25
CA LEU A 31 -2.31 -8.93 -5.43
C LEU A 31 -2.45 -10.32 -6.07
N GLY A 32 -2.30 -10.43 -7.40
CA GLY A 32 -2.56 -11.67 -8.13
C GLY A 32 -4.04 -12.08 -8.17
N ILE A 33 -4.93 -11.26 -7.59
CA ILE A 33 -6.38 -11.44 -7.53
C ILE A 33 -7.08 -10.10 -7.86
N SER A 34 -8.27 -10.17 -8.48
CA SER A 34 -9.08 -8.97 -8.75
C SER A 34 -10.04 -8.73 -7.58
N THR A 35 -9.60 -7.92 -6.61
CA THR A 35 -10.42 -7.50 -5.47
C THR A 35 -10.58 -5.98 -5.41
N GLY A 36 -11.77 -5.54 -5.02
CA GLY A 36 -12.04 -4.13 -4.71
C GLY A 36 -11.54 -3.72 -3.32
N SER A 37 -11.31 -4.70 -2.43
CA SER A 37 -10.84 -4.48 -1.05
C SER A 37 -9.32 -4.62 -0.96
N GLY A 38 -8.74 -4.10 0.13
CA GLY A 38 -7.30 -4.15 0.37
C GLY A 38 -6.53 -3.02 -0.30
N TYR A 39 -5.28 -2.88 0.12
CA TYR A 39 -4.39 -1.79 -0.23
C TYR A 39 -2.99 -2.33 -0.52
N VAL A 40 -2.22 -1.60 -1.31
CA VAL A 40 -0.83 -1.92 -1.59
C VAL A 40 0.00 -0.68 -1.32
N VAL A 41 1.01 -0.79 -0.47
CA VAL A 41 1.98 0.28 -0.19
C VAL A 41 3.30 -0.12 -0.79
N ILE A 42 3.86 0.71 -1.67
CA ILE A 42 5.15 0.44 -2.28
C ILE A 42 6.08 1.58 -1.95
N SER A 43 7.16 1.26 -1.23
CA SER A 43 8.25 2.18 -0.98
C SER A 43 9.39 1.96 -1.96
N ARG A 44 10.45 2.75 -1.80
CA ARG A 44 11.69 2.58 -2.57
C ARG A 44 12.38 1.24 -2.30
N GLU A 45 12.16 0.64 -1.14
CA GLU A 45 12.91 -0.52 -0.66
C GLU A 45 12.02 -1.75 -0.43
N SER A 46 10.80 -1.54 0.04
CA SER A 46 9.85 -2.59 0.40
C SER A 46 8.59 -2.54 -0.46
N ALA A 47 7.73 -3.54 -0.29
CA ALA A 47 6.38 -3.55 -0.82
C ALA A 47 5.50 -4.30 0.16
N HIS A 48 4.36 -3.71 0.50
CA HIS A 48 3.42 -4.23 1.49
C HIS A 48 2.04 -4.40 0.87
N ILE A 49 1.39 -5.50 1.23
CA ILE A 49 0.01 -5.78 0.85
C ILE A 49 -0.82 -5.82 2.12
N LEU A 50 -1.88 -5.02 2.17
CA LEU A 50 -2.81 -4.98 3.29
C LEU A 50 -4.14 -5.55 2.81
N VAL A 51 -4.57 -6.67 3.36
CA VAL A 51 -5.80 -7.35 2.96
C VAL A 51 -6.53 -7.92 4.18
N ASP A 52 -7.85 -8.01 4.08
CA ASP A 52 -8.65 -8.68 5.09
C ASP A 52 -8.49 -10.21 5.02
N SER A 53 -8.90 -10.90 6.08
CA SER A 53 -8.71 -12.36 6.24
C SER A 53 -9.31 -13.20 5.12
N ARG A 54 -10.33 -12.70 4.41
CA ARG A 54 -10.99 -13.42 3.31
C ARG A 54 -10.05 -13.64 2.13
N TYR A 55 -9.07 -12.75 1.96
CA TYR A 55 -8.14 -12.77 0.83
C TYR A 55 -6.70 -13.10 1.24
N TYR A 56 -6.40 -13.15 2.54
CA TYR A 56 -5.03 -13.30 3.04
C TYR A 56 -4.33 -14.55 2.50
N ALA A 57 -4.94 -15.73 2.69
CA ALA A 57 -4.36 -17.01 2.26
C ALA A 57 -4.14 -17.08 0.74
N ASP A 58 -5.10 -16.57 -0.04
CA ASP A 58 -5.00 -16.55 -1.49
C ASP A 58 -3.86 -15.65 -1.98
N VAL A 59 -3.71 -14.46 -1.36
CA VAL A 59 -2.64 -13.51 -1.72
C VAL A 59 -1.29 -14.04 -1.28
N GLU A 60 -1.19 -14.64 -0.09
CA GLU A 60 0.05 -15.24 0.43
C GLU A 60 0.57 -16.34 -0.51
N ALA A 61 -0.33 -17.20 -1.00
CA ALA A 61 0.04 -18.28 -1.92
C ALA A 61 0.46 -17.78 -3.32
N ARG A 62 0.02 -16.58 -3.73
CA ARG A 62 0.18 -16.07 -5.10
C ARG A 62 1.22 -14.97 -5.25
N THR A 63 1.67 -14.39 -4.15
CA THR A 63 2.58 -13.24 -4.16
C THR A 63 3.90 -13.57 -3.48
N GLN A 64 4.99 -13.10 -4.08
CA GLN A 64 6.34 -13.27 -3.53
C GLN A 64 7.04 -11.92 -3.52
N GLY A 65 7.81 -11.63 -2.47
CA GLY A 65 8.52 -10.37 -2.29
C GLY A 65 7.66 -9.21 -1.77
N TYR A 66 6.48 -9.52 -1.22
CA TYR A 66 5.64 -8.57 -0.50
C TYR A 66 5.53 -8.97 0.97
N GLN A 67 5.46 -7.96 1.84
CA GLN A 67 5.08 -8.16 3.24
C GLN A 67 3.57 -8.08 3.36
N LEU A 68 2.93 -9.15 3.82
CA LEU A 68 1.48 -9.20 3.98
C LEU A 68 1.07 -8.76 5.39
N HIS A 69 0.11 -7.85 5.45
CA HIS A 69 -0.50 -7.37 6.67
C HIS A 69 -1.99 -7.67 6.67
N LEU A 70 -2.47 -8.22 7.78
CA LEU A 70 -3.88 -8.52 7.97
C LEU A 70 -4.63 -7.25 8.40
N LEU A 71 -5.69 -6.91 7.67
CA LEU A 71 -6.62 -5.86 8.07
C LEU A 71 -7.71 -6.43 8.97
N ASP A 72 -7.83 -5.88 10.17
CA ASP A 72 -8.87 -6.22 11.13
C ASP A 72 -9.34 -4.95 11.90
N ALA A 73 -10.17 -5.14 12.93
CA ALA A 73 -10.72 -4.03 13.72
C ALA A 73 -9.65 -3.25 14.52
N THR A 74 -8.53 -3.89 14.84
CA THR A 74 -7.40 -3.33 15.59
C THR A 74 -6.31 -2.82 14.64
N ASN A 75 -5.98 -3.61 13.62
CA ASN A 75 -4.99 -3.33 12.59
C ASN A 75 -5.66 -2.67 11.38
N THR A 76 -6.06 -1.42 11.56
CA THR A 76 -6.66 -0.62 10.49
C THR A 76 -5.61 -0.22 9.44
N LEU A 77 -6.08 0.18 8.24
CA LEU A 77 -5.22 0.75 7.19
C LEU A 77 -4.31 1.85 7.75
N THR A 78 -4.89 2.81 8.48
CA THR A 78 -4.15 3.95 9.02
C THR A 78 -3.10 3.51 10.03
N THR A 79 -3.41 2.53 10.89
CA THR A 79 -2.45 1.98 11.87
C THR A 79 -1.23 1.37 11.16
N ILE A 80 -1.47 0.48 10.19
CA ILE A 80 -0.39 -0.22 9.49
C ILE A 80 0.42 0.75 8.63
N VAL A 81 -0.24 1.68 7.92
CA VAL A 81 0.46 2.68 7.09
C VAL A 81 1.32 3.61 7.95
N ASN A 82 0.82 4.05 9.11
CA ASN A 82 1.62 4.87 10.03
C ASN A 82 2.83 4.10 10.58
N GLN A 83 2.67 2.80 10.83
CA GLN A 83 3.78 1.95 11.24
C GLN A 83 4.84 1.84 10.13
N ILE A 84 4.43 1.61 8.89
CA ILE A 84 5.35 1.59 7.73
C ILE A 84 6.06 2.94 7.58
N ILE A 85 5.35 4.05 7.73
CA ILE A 85 5.93 5.40 7.69
C ILE A 85 7.00 5.58 8.77
N ALA A 86 6.73 5.12 9.99
CA ALA A 86 7.68 5.21 11.10
C ALA A 86 8.90 4.30 10.90
N ASP A 87 8.67 3.03 10.52
CA ASP A 87 9.69 2.01 10.36
C ASP A 87 10.66 2.36 9.21
N GLU A 88 10.15 2.92 8.13
CA GLU A 88 10.95 3.32 6.95
C GLU A 88 11.29 4.81 6.90
N GLN A 89 10.92 5.56 7.95
CA GLN A 89 11.14 7.01 8.07
C GLN A 89 10.65 7.82 6.85
N LEU A 90 9.53 7.40 6.26
CA LEU A 90 8.97 7.99 5.05
C LEU A 90 8.53 9.44 5.31
N GLN A 91 8.96 10.38 4.47
CA GLN A 91 8.57 11.80 4.58
C GLN A 91 7.41 12.13 3.64
N THR A 92 7.31 11.41 2.52
CA THR A 92 6.35 11.68 1.45
C THR A 92 5.64 10.39 1.00
N LEU A 93 4.33 10.33 1.25
CA LEU A 93 3.46 9.25 0.80
C LEU A 93 2.50 9.76 -0.27
N GLY A 94 2.66 9.26 -1.50
CA GLY A 94 1.70 9.49 -2.58
C GLY A 94 0.44 8.65 -2.41
N PHE A 95 -0.70 9.13 -2.92
CA PHE A 95 -1.96 8.41 -2.91
C PHE A 95 -2.77 8.70 -4.19
N GLU A 96 -3.70 7.83 -4.53
CA GLU A 96 -4.55 7.98 -5.71
C GLU A 96 -5.70 8.96 -5.45
N GLY A 97 -5.47 10.25 -5.77
CA GLY A 97 -6.38 11.35 -5.44
C GLY A 97 -7.81 11.25 -5.99
N GLN A 98 -8.06 10.42 -7.01
CA GLN A 98 -9.43 10.21 -7.52
C GLN A 98 -10.30 9.30 -6.64
N GLN A 99 -9.74 8.71 -5.57
CA GLN A 99 -10.48 7.82 -4.65
C GLN A 99 -10.53 8.33 -3.20
N VAL A 100 -10.00 9.53 -2.93
CA VAL A 100 -10.06 10.12 -1.59
C VAL A 100 -11.31 10.98 -1.46
N SER A 101 -12.34 10.45 -0.81
CA SER A 101 -13.43 11.26 -0.26
C SER A 101 -12.83 12.17 0.82
N TRP A 102 -13.07 13.48 0.76
CA TRP A 102 -12.57 14.50 1.70
C TRP A 102 -13.07 14.36 3.17
N GLY A 103 -13.57 13.20 3.57
CA GLY A 103 -14.38 13.00 4.77
C GLY A 103 -13.65 12.61 6.06
N ASN A 104 -12.34 12.37 6.08
CA ASN A 104 -11.66 12.02 7.33
C ASN A 104 -10.16 12.44 7.33
N ARG A 105 -9.91 13.74 7.46
CA ARG A 105 -8.64 14.24 8.01
C ARG A 105 -8.79 14.32 9.52
N ALA A 106 -8.38 13.29 10.24
CA ALA A 106 -7.94 13.49 11.62
C ALA A 106 -6.55 14.16 11.55
N PRO A 107 -6.32 15.28 12.25
CA PRO A 107 -5.02 15.94 12.24
C PRO A 107 -3.97 15.02 12.87
N LEU A 108 -2.93 14.69 12.12
CA LEU A 108 -1.70 14.12 12.70
C LEU A 108 -1.06 15.26 13.50
N ALA A 109 -1.07 15.13 14.82
CA ALA A 109 -0.43 16.07 15.72
C ALA A 109 1.10 16.05 15.50
N VAL A 110 1.67 17.26 15.41
CA VAL A 110 3.11 17.54 15.50
C VAL A 110 3.54 17.46 16.95
#